data_AF-A0A6P8FFK2-F1
#
_entry.id   AF-A0A6P8FFK2-F1
#
_cell.length_a   1.000
_cell.length_b   1.000
_cell.length_c   1.000
_cell.angle_alpha   90.00
_cell.angle_beta   90.00
_cell.angle_gamma   90.00
#
_symmetry.space_group_name_H-M   'P 1'
#
loop_
_entity.id
_entity.type
_entity.pdbx_description
1 polymer ?
#
loop_
_entity_poly.entity_id
_entity_poly.type
_entity_poly.pdbx_seq_one_letter_code
_entity_poly.pdbx_strand_id
1 'polypeptide(L)'
;MSTPPPENGPEDVNRRSFWMPGNYHSTVKRTENAFLACNDMMACFQERARVERQYAQQLSEWSIKWKPLVDASPLYGSLLQAWQCFLSSADRIAALHSSICRSLVSEDGDRVRTWQKDSFHKKLFGGFKESQDFETGFARAQKPWAKKLKKVRTVSQRC
;
A
#
# COMPACT_ATOMS: atom_id res chain seq x y z
N MET A 1 -8.37 -21.38 5.62
CA MET A 1 -7.16 -21.87 6.31
C MET A 1 -6.22 -22.40 5.25
N SER A 2 -5.20 -21.63 4.89
CA SER A 2 -4.18 -22.09 3.94
C SER A 2 -3.23 -23.01 4.70
N THR A 3 -3.09 -24.24 4.22
CA THR A 3 -2.11 -25.21 4.73
C THR A 3 -0.71 -24.60 4.72
N PRO A 4 0.07 -24.73 5.81
CA PRO A 4 1.47 -24.34 5.77
C PRO A 4 2.20 -25.19 4.73
N PRO A 5 3.12 -24.61 3.94
CA PRO A 5 3.89 -25.39 2.99
C PRO A 5 4.70 -26.46 3.73
N PRO A 6 4.96 -27.63 3.11
CA PRO A 6 5.69 -28.71 3.75
C PRO A 6 7.05 -28.21 4.26
N GLU A 7 7.37 -28.58 5.50
CA GLU A 7 8.68 -28.31 6.11
C GLU A 7 9.75 -29.01 5.26
N ASN A 8 10.54 -28.21 4.56
CA ASN A 8 11.53 -28.73 3.62
C ASN A 8 12.78 -29.13 4.40
N GLY A 9 13.32 -30.33 4.13
CA GLY A 9 14.50 -30.87 4.81
C GLY A 9 15.75 -29.97 4.72
N PRO A 10 16.80 -30.24 5.53
CA PRO A 10 17.98 -29.38 5.68
C PRO A 10 18.75 -29.11 4.37
N GLU A 11 18.69 -30.01 3.38
CA GLU A 11 19.30 -29.78 2.06
C GLU A 11 18.60 -28.70 1.24
N ASP A 12 17.28 -28.53 1.42
CA ASP A 12 16.49 -27.54 0.68
C ASP A 12 16.72 -26.13 1.25
N VAL A 13 16.96 -26.01 2.56
CA VAL A 13 17.36 -24.75 3.21
C VAL A 13 18.70 -24.26 2.67
N ASN A 14 19.68 -25.16 2.52
CA ASN A 14 20.99 -24.82 1.94
C ASN A 14 20.88 -24.41 0.47
N ARG A 15 19.97 -25.03 -0.30
CA ARG A 15 19.71 -24.66 -1.70
C ARG A 15 18.97 -23.33 -1.87
N ARG A 16 18.15 -22.93 -0.89
CA ARG A 16 17.40 -21.65 -0.88
C ARG A 16 18.16 -20.49 -0.22
N SER A 17 19.31 -20.76 0.37
CA SER A 17 20.14 -19.74 1.02
C SER A 17 20.51 -18.61 0.05
N PHE A 18 20.39 -17.36 0.50
CA PHE A 18 20.72 -16.16 -0.27
C PHE A 18 22.13 -16.21 -0.91
N TRP A 19 23.08 -16.83 -0.19
CA TRP A 19 24.48 -16.90 -0.63
C TRP A 19 24.71 -17.83 -1.81
N MET A 20 23.76 -18.69 -2.16
CA MET A 20 23.90 -19.59 -3.30
C MET A 20 23.81 -18.82 -4.63
N PRO A 21 24.50 -19.29 -5.69
CA PRO A 21 24.44 -18.65 -7.01
C PRO A 21 23.01 -18.43 -7.49
N GLY A 22 22.65 -17.19 -7.82
CA GLY A 22 21.32 -16.80 -8.32
C GLY A 22 20.23 -16.56 -7.25
N ASN A 23 20.44 -16.90 -5.97
CA ASN A 23 19.38 -16.74 -4.97
C ASN A 23 19.13 -15.28 -4.53
N TYR A 24 19.92 -14.33 -5.03
CA TYR A 24 19.70 -12.90 -4.82
C TYR A 24 18.52 -12.35 -5.65
N HIS A 25 18.00 -13.09 -6.65
CA HIS A 25 16.91 -12.61 -7.51
C HIS A 25 15.64 -12.22 -6.71
N SER A 26 15.36 -12.88 -5.58
CA SER A 26 14.25 -12.49 -4.69
C SER A 26 14.42 -11.06 -4.15
N THR A 27 15.66 -10.66 -3.86
CA THR A 27 16.00 -9.30 -3.40
C THR A 27 15.86 -8.29 -4.53
N VAL A 28 16.25 -8.64 -5.75
CA VAL A 28 16.07 -7.79 -6.94
C VAL A 28 14.58 -7.59 -7.24
N LYS A 29 13.79 -8.66 -7.21
CA LYS A 29 12.33 -8.64 -7.43
C LYS A 29 11.60 -7.77 -6.41
N ARG A 30 12.16 -7.59 -5.21
CA ARG A 30 11.57 -6.74 -4.16
C ARG A 30 11.32 -5.31 -4.63
N THR A 31 12.12 -4.77 -5.54
CA THR A 31 11.91 -3.44 -6.14
C THR A 31 10.56 -3.36 -6.86
N GLU A 32 10.27 -4.33 -7.72
CA GLU A 32 8.98 -4.40 -8.44
C GLU A 32 7.82 -4.61 -7.47
N ASN A 33 7.99 -5.49 -6.49
CA ASN A 33 6.98 -5.72 -5.47
C ASN A 33 6.69 -4.46 -4.64
N ALA A 34 7.72 -3.68 -4.30
CA ALA A 34 7.55 -2.43 -3.55
C ALA A 34 6.80 -1.36 -4.38
N PHE A 35 7.10 -1.27 -5.68
CA PHE A 35 6.33 -0.41 -6.58
C PHE A 35 4.86 -0.81 -6.62
N LEU A 36 4.55 -2.11 -6.73
CA LEU A 36 3.17 -2.62 -6.72
C LEU A 36 2.47 -2.36 -5.39
N ALA A 37 3.15 -2.59 -4.26
CA ALA A 37 2.60 -2.31 -2.93
C ALA A 37 2.22 -0.83 -2.75
N CYS A 38 2.93 0.11 -3.38
CA CYS A 38 2.53 1.51 -3.38
C CYS A 38 1.21 1.76 -4.14
N ASN A 39 0.98 1.04 -5.24
CA ASN A 39 -0.30 1.11 -5.96
C ASN A 39 -1.43 0.56 -5.09
N ASP A 40 -1.20 -0.58 -4.44
CA ASP A 40 -2.17 -1.20 -3.55
C ASP A 40 -2.50 -0.29 -2.36
N MET A 41 -1.50 0.39 -1.80
CA MET A 41 -1.69 1.36 -0.72
C MET A 41 -2.52 2.57 -1.18
N MET A 42 -2.23 3.14 -2.36
CA MET A 42 -3.05 4.22 -2.92
C MET A 42 -4.49 3.78 -3.21
N ALA A 43 -4.69 2.56 -3.71
CA ALA A 43 -6.03 2.00 -3.92
C ALA A 43 -6.77 1.85 -2.59
N CYS A 44 -6.08 1.35 -1.55
CA CYS A 44 -6.62 1.25 -0.19
C CYS A 44 -7.07 2.63 0.34
N PHE A 45 -6.30 3.70 0.12
CA PHE A 45 -6.69 5.05 0.51
C PHE A 45 -7.94 5.53 -0.23
N GLN A 46 -8.06 5.23 -1.53
CA GLN A 46 -9.25 5.58 -2.31
C GLN A 46 -10.51 4.85 -1.81
N GLU A 47 -10.39 3.57 -1.52
CA GLU A 47 -11.49 2.78 -0.96
C GLU A 47 -11.92 3.33 0.39
N ARG A 48 -10.97 3.63 1.28
CA ARG A 48 -11.27 4.26 2.57
C ARG A 48 -11.92 5.63 2.40
N ALA A 49 -11.39 6.48 1.51
CA ALA A 49 -11.95 7.81 1.24
C ALA A 49 -13.39 7.73 0.69
N ARG A 50 -13.74 6.68 -0.05
CA ARG A 50 -15.12 6.44 -0.49
C ARG A 50 -16.07 6.17 0.67
N VAL A 51 -15.63 5.39 1.67
CA VAL A 51 -16.41 5.16 2.91
C VAL A 51 -16.69 6.47 3.62
N GLU A 52 -15.64 7.28 3.83
CA GLU A 52 -15.76 8.60 4.49
C GLU A 52 -16.72 9.53 3.75
N ARG A 53 -16.62 9.57 2.40
CA ARG A 53 -17.51 10.37 1.55
C ARG A 53 -18.97 9.94 1.68
N GLN A 54 -19.24 8.64 1.67
CA GLN A 54 -20.59 8.12 1.76
C GLN A 54 -21.25 8.49 3.10
N TYR A 55 -20.50 8.38 4.20
CA TYR A 55 -21.01 8.76 5.51
C TYR A 55 -21.29 10.27 5.61
N ALA A 56 -20.37 11.10 5.14
CA ALA A 56 -20.57 12.55 5.08
C ALA A 56 -21.79 12.95 4.24
N GLN A 57 -21.99 12.29 3.09
CA GLN A 57 -23.13 12.51 2.22
C GLN A 57 -24.45 12.14 2.92
N GLN A 58 -24.52 10.98 3.57
CA GLN A 58 -25.71 10.55 4.30
C GLN A 58 -26.08 11.51 5.44
N LEU A 59 -25.09 12.00 6.19
CA LEU A 59 -25.32 13.01 7.23
C LEU A 59 -25.85 14.33 6.66
N SER A 60 -25.29 14.77 5.53
CA SER A 60 -25.70 16.00 4.85
C SER A 60 -27.14 15.91 4.32
N GLU A 61 -27.46 14.81 3.63
CA GLU A 61 -28.81 14.54 3.12
C GLU A 61 -29.83 14.42 4.25
N TRP A 62 -29.47 13.73 5.34
CA TRP A 62 -30.30 13.62 6.53
C TRP A 62 -30.56 15.00 7.16
N SER A 63 -29.53 15.83 7.32
CA SER A 63 -29.66 17.17 7.88
C SER A 63 -30.54 18.07 7.00
N ILE A 64 -30.31 18.08 5.68
CA ILE A 64 -31.13 18.83 4.70
C ILE A 64 -32.61 18.44 4.79
N LYS A 65 -32.91 17.15 4.99
CA LYS A 65 -34.29 16.67 5.14
C LYS A 65 -34.94 17.17 6.42
N TRP A 66 -34.24 17.10 7.54
CA TRP A 66 -34.85 17.32 8.86
C TRP A 66 -34.85 18.77 9.31
N LYS A 67 -33.85 19.56 8.90
CA LYS A 67 -33.69 20.95 9.35
C LYS A 67 -34.94 21.81 9.06
N PRO A 68 -35.56 21.80 7.86
CA PRO A 68 -36.79 22.55 7.61
C PRO A 68 -37.98 22.11 8.47
N LEU A 69 -38.07 20.82 8.81
CA LEU A 69 -39.13 20.29 9.65
C LEU A 69 -38.97 20.72 11.11
N VAL A 70 -37.73 20.79 11.59
CA VAL A 70 -37.41 21.29 12.94
C VAL A 70 -37.62 22.78 13.02
N ASP A 71 -37.18 23.54 12.01
CA ASP A 71 -37.32 24.99 11.98
C ASP A 71 -38.79 25.44 11.86
N ALA A 72 -39.65 24.62 11.24
CA ALA A 72 -41.09 24.84 11.17
C ALA A 72 -41.88 24.30 12.39
N SER A 73 -41.19 23.68 13.37
CA SER A 73 -41.83 23.10 14.55
C SER A 73 -42.52 24.16 15.41
N PRO A 74 -43.66 23.88 16.05
CA PRO A 74 -44.28 24.79 17.03
C PRO A 74 -43.49 24.87 18.35
N LEU A 75 -42.42 24.06 18.51
CA LEU A 75 -41.52 24.13 19.66
C LEU A 75 -40.76 25.47 19.66
N TYR A 76 -40.34 25.90 20.85
CA TYR A 76 -39.57 27.13 21.02
C TYR A 76 -38.64 27.02 22.23
N GLY A 77 -37.86 28.09 22.46
CA GLY A 77 -36.95 28.18 23.61
C GLY A 77 -35.84 27.13 23.57
N SER A 78 -35.40 26.70 24.76
CA SER A 78 -34.22 25.84 24.93
C SER A 78 -34.37 24.46 24.28
N LEU A 79 -35.59 23.91 24.21
CA LEU A 79 -35.82 22.59 23.61
C LEU A 79 -35.63 22.63 22.08
N LEU A 80 -36.22 23.62 21.40
CA LEU A 80 -36.00 23.80 19.97
C LEU A 80 -34.52 24.01 19.66
N GLN A 81 -33.85 24.87 20.46
CA GLN A 81 -32.44 25.15 20.30
C GLN A 81 -31.59 23.88 20.46
N ALA A 82 -31.88 23.03 21.44
CA ALA A 82 -31.17 21.76 21.63
C ALA A 82 -31.29 20.85 20.40
N TRP A 83 -32.48 20.80 19.78
CA TRP A 83 -32.71 20.00 18.58
C TRP A 83 -31.97 20.57 17.35
N GLN A 84 -31.98 21.89 17.16
CA GLN A 84 -31.23 22.57 16.10
C GLN A 84 -29.70 22.39 16.28
N CYS A 85 -29.22 22.41 17.52
CA CYS A 85 -27.82 22.12 17.84
C CYS A 85 -27.43 20.68 17.46
N PHE A 86 -28.31 19.70 17.67
CA PHE A 86 -28.08 18.32 17.26
C PHE A 86 -27.90 18.19 15.74
N LEU A 87 -28.79 18.80 14.94
CA LEU A 87 -28.66 18.85 13.48
C LEU A 87 -27.36 19.53 13.04
N SER A 88 -27.03 20.67 13.65
CA SER A 88 -25.80 21.40 13.35
C SER A 88 -24.53 20.62 13.74
N SER A 89 -24.61 19.74 14.74
CA SER A 89 -23.52 18.81 15.08
C SER A 89 -23.32 17.77 13.96
N ALA A 90 -24.40 17.25 13.38
CA ALA A 90 -24.30 16.32 12.26
C ALA A 90 -23.65 16.98 11.02
N ASP A 91 -24.00 18.24 10.73
CA ASP A 91 -23.37 19.03 9.66
C ASP A 91 -21.84 19.15 9.85
N ARG A 92 -21.40 19.38 11.10
CA ARG A 92 -19.98 19.47 11.44
C ARG A 92 -19.26 18.12 11.29
N ILE A 93 -19.90 17.02 11.70
CA ILE A 93 -19.36 15.67 11.50
C ILE A 93 -19.22 15.40 9.99
N ALA A 94 -20.23 15.71 9.18
CA ALA A 94 -20.17 15.56 7.73
C ALA A 94 -18.99 16.34 7.10
N ALA A 95 -18.76 17.58 7.56
CA ALA A 95 -17.64 18.40 7.12
C ALA A 95 -16.27 17.78 7.50
N LEU A 96 -16.15 17.23 8.70
CA LEU A 96 -14.94 16.53 9.16
C LEU A 96 -14.64 15.30 8.28
N HIS A 97 -15.63 14.44 8.07
CA HIS A 97 -15.48 13.25 7.22
C HIS A 97 -15.16 13.61 5.77
N SER A 98 -15.74 14.70 5.25
CA SER A 98 -15.38 15.24 3.93
C SER A 98 -13.92 15.70 3.88
N SER A 99 -13.39 16.27 4.97
CA SER A 99 -11.99 16.65 5.07
C SER A 99 -11.05 15.44 5.10
N ILE A 100 -11.41 14.40 5.87
CA ILE A 100 -10.65 13.14 5.90
C ILE A 100 -10.59 12.50 4.50
N CYS A 101 -11.73 12.46 3.80
CA CYS A 101 -11.80 11.99 2.42
C CYS A 101 -10.81 12.73 1.49
N ARG A 102 -10.74 14.06 1.59
CA ARG A 102 -9.82 14.88 0.80
C ARG A 102 -8.35 14.62 1.17
N SER A 103 -8.03 14.57 2.46
CA SER A 103 -6.68 14.30 2.99
C SER A 103 -6.15 12.96 2.47
N LEU A 104 -6.96 11.89 2.56
CA LEU A 104 -6.55 10.55 2.11
C LEU A 104 -6.17 10.50 0.63
N VAL A 105 -6.91 11.21 -0.23
CA VAL A 105 -6.71 11.14 -1.68
C VAL A 105 -5.68 12.16 -2.17
N SER A 106 -5.83 13.42 -1.75
CA SER A 106 -5.11 14.57 -2.34
C SER A 106 -3.85 14.94 -1.58
N GLU A 107 -3.69 14.46 -0.34
CA GLU A 107 -2.48 14.68 0.45
C GLU A 107 -1.71 13.37 0.57
N ASP A 108 -2.26 12.39 1.26
CA ASP A 108 -1.56 11.13 1.54
C ASP A 108 -1.33 10.31 0.27
N GLY A 109 -2.38 10.15 -0.56
CA GLY A 109 -2.28 9.46 -1.85
C GLY A 109 -1.26 10.11 -2.79
N ASP A 110 -1.25 11.43 -2.89
CA ASP A 110 -0.32 12.15 -3.77
C ASP A 110 1.11 12.17 -3.23
N ARG A 111 1.30 12.18 -1.91
CA ARG A 111 2.63 11.98 -1.30
C ARG A 111 3.20 10.61 -1.63
N VAL A 112 2.41 9.55 -1.54
CA VAL A 112 2.82 8.20 -1.93
C VAL A 112 3.13 8.13 -3.42
N ARG A 113 2.27 8.70 -4.27
CA ARG A 113 2.47 8.77 -5.72
C ARG A 113 3.78 9.45 -6.10
N THR A 114 4.05 10.59 -5.46
CA THR A 114 5.28 11.38 -5.68
C THR A 114 6.50 10.58 -5.26
N TRP A 115 6.48 10.03 -4.03
CA TRP A 115 7.57 9.18 -3.55
C TRP A 115 7.81 7.96 -4.45
N GLN A 116 6.74 7.30 -4.92
CA GLN A 116 6.85 6.15 -5.83
C GLN A 116 7.52 6.56 -7.14
N LYS A 117 7.12 7.69 -7.73
CA LYS A 117 7.71 8.21 -8.98
C LYS A 117 9.19 8.53 -8.83
N ASP A 118 9.57 9.16 -7.72
CA ASP A 118 10.94 9.58 -7.44
C ASP A 118 11.84 8.41 -7.01
N SER A 119 11.25 7.32 -6.49
CA SER A 119 11.99 6.15 -6.01
C SER A 119 12.17 5.06 -7.06
N PHE A 120 11.28 4.97 -8.05
CA PHE A 120 11.25 3.88 -9.02
C PHE A 120 11.23 4.41 -10.47
N HIS A 121 12.35 4.27 -11.18
CA HIS A 121 12.50 4.81 -12.52
C HIS A 121 12.27 3.73 -13.58
N LYS A 122 11.10 3.78 -14.25
CA LYS A 122 10.76 2.86 -15.34
C LYS A 122 11.68 3.05 -16.53
N LYS A 123 12.12 1.94 -17.12
CA LYS A 123 12.91 1.92 -18.36
C LYS A 123 12.00 1.85 -19.60
N LEU A 124 12.53 2.30 -20.74
CA LEU A 124 11.85 2.26 -22.04
C LEU A 124 11.44 0.85 -22.50
N PHE A 125 12.21 -0.18 -22.13
CA PHE A 125 11.96 -1.57 -22.51
C PHE A 125 11.35 -2.42 -21.39
N GLY A 126 10.70 -1.78 -20.42
CA GLY A 126 10.15 -2.45 -19.25
C GLY A 126 11.15 -2.66 -18.12
N GLY A 127 10.61 -2.90 -16.92
CA GLY A 127 11.36 -2.99 -15.67
C GLY A 127 11.82 -1.63 -15.12
N PHE A 128 12.55 -1.69 -14.01
CA PHE A 128 13.08 -0.53 -13.29
C PHE A 128 14.59 -0.44 -13.42
N LYS A 129 15.11 0.79 -13.49
CA LYS A 129 16.55 1.05 -13.46
C LYS A 129 17.18 0.46 -12.20
N GLU A 130 16.54 0.66 -11.06
CA GLU A 130 17.00 0.18 -9.76
C GLU A 130 17.14 -1.36 -9.73
N SER A 131 16.14 -2.08 -10.24
CA SER A 131 16.19 -3.54 -10.36
C SER A 131 17.38 -4.00 -11.22
N GLN A 132 17.62 -3.33 -12.36
CA GLN A 132 18.73 -3.66 -13.24
C GLN A 132 20.09 -3.41 -12.58
N ASP A 133 20.22 -2.29 -11.87
CA ASP A 133 21.46 -1.92 -11.17
C ASP A 133 21.78 -2.97 -10.08
N PHE A 134 20.77 -3.41 -9.32
CA PHE A 134 20.93 -4.49 -8.35
C PHE A 134 21.29 -5.83 -8.99
N GLU A 135 20.59 -6.24 -10.05
CA GLU A 135 20.88 -7.49 -10.77
C GLU A 135 22.32 -7.52 -11.28
N THR A 136 22.75 -6.43 -11.91
CA THR A 136 24.12 -6.29 -12.44
C THR A 136 25.16 -6.27 -11.32
N GLY A 137 24.86 -5.58 -10.22
CA GLY A 137 25.72 -5.53 -9.03
C GLY A 137 25.92 -6.90 -8.40
N PHE A 138 24.84 -7.64 -8.15
CA PHE A 138 24.90 -8.99 -7.58
C PHE A 138 25.61 -9.97 -8.53
N ALA A 139 25.26 -9.97 -9.82
CA ALA A 139 25.91 -10.84 -10.80
C ALA A 139 27.43 -10.60 -10.84
N ARG A 140 27.85 -9.32 -10.83
CA ARG A 140 29.27 -8.94 -10.81
C ARG A 140 29.98 -9.42 -9.54
N ALA A 141 29.38 -9.18 -8.37
CA ALA A 141 29.95 -9.58 -7.08
C ALA A 141 30.03 -11.11 -6.94
N GLN A 142 29.04 -11.85 -7.44
CA GLN A 142 28.94 -13.30 -7.28
C GLN A 142 29.78 -14.09 -8.31
N LYS A 143 30.03 -13.54 -9.49
CA LYS A 143 30.77 -14.19 -10.60
C LYS A 143 32.08 -14.89 -10.19
N PRO A 144 33.04 -14.25 -9.48
CA PRO A 144 34.29 -14.91 -9.12
C PRO A 144 34.09 -16.10 -8.18
N TRP A 145 33.19 -15.97 -7.21
CA TRP A 145 32.89 -17.03 -6.25
C TRP A 145 32.14 -18.19 -6.91
N ALA A 146 31.11 -17.90 -7.73
CA ALA A 146 30.38 -18.91 -8.49
C ALA A 146 31.31 -19.75 -9.39
N LYS A 147 32.31 -19.11 -10.02
CA LYS A 147 33.34 -19.79 -10.82
C LYS A 147 34.18 -20.75 -9.97
N LYS A 148 34.60 -20.35 -8.76
CA LYS A 148 35.36 -21.22 -7.84
C LYS A 148 34.49 -22.37 -7.33
N LEU A 149 33.26 -22.10 -6.92
CA LEU A 149 32.31 -23.11 -6.44
C LEU A 149 32.04 -24.18 -7.50
N LYS A 150 31.88 -23.79 -8.78
CA LYS A 150 31.73 -24.74 -9.89
C LYS A 150 32.94 -25.67 -10.00
N LYS A 151 34.17 -25.14 -9.89
CA LYS A 151 35.39 -25.96 -9.93
C LYS A 151 35.43 -26.97 -8.77
N VAL A 152 35.13 -26.54 -7.55
CA VAL A 152 35.10 -27.43 -6.37
C VAL A 152 34.10 -28.56 -6.57
N ARG A 153 32.89 -28.26 -7.04
CA ARG A 153 31.87 -29.27 -7.35
C ARG A 153 32.33 -30.27 -8.42
N THR A 154 33.01 -29.81 -9.47
CA THR A 154 33.56 -30.69 -10.51
C THR A 154 34.66 -31.61 -9.97
N VAL A 155 35.54 -31.12 -9.09
CA VAL A 155 36.57 -31.96 -8.45
C VAL A 155 35.94 -32.99 -7.52
N SER A 156 34.98 -32.57 -6.69
CA SER A 156 34.28 -33.46 -5.75
C SER A 156 33.46 -34.56 -6.44
N GLN A 157 33.06 -34.40 -7.69
CA GLN A 157 32.36 -35.44 -8.48
C GLN A 157 33.30 -36.43 -9.17
N ARG A 158 34.62 -36.13 -9.21
CA ARG A 158 35.64 -36.97 -9.84
C ARG A 158 36.41 -37.84 -8.85
N CYS A 159 36.24 -37.60 -7.55
CA CYS A 159 36.73 -38.42 -6.45
C CYS A 159 35.58 -39.25 -5.90
#